data_AF-A0A506XS60-F1
#
_entry.id   AF-A0A506XS60-F1
#
_cell.length_a   1.000
_cell.length_b   1.000
_cell.length_c   1.000
_cell.angle_alpha   90.00
_cell.angle_beta   90.00
_cell.angle_gamma   90.00
#
_symmetry.space_group_name_H-M   'P 1'
#
loop_
_entity.id
_entity.type
_entity.pdbx_description
1 polymer ?
#
loop_
_entity_poly.entity_id
_entity_poly.type
_entity_poly.pdbx_seq_one_letter_code
_entity_poly.pdbx_strand_id
1 'polypeptide(L)'
;MTSTTASIAPHRTALRRTALVAGLGALAAASLLLTGCTAIMNTVHKVHEESFDDHAAAAKGWVGVQTPEWIPAKATEIGNVATNDETNAVITATGGDLPDWCVEMPRQGLPFDTRFGEVGLPERVERCGDYEVVKQDGTWIGWYSARSEGAKPSPGAVPVSPMTGAPEGTFTGASTGATETGDDR
;
A
#
# COMPACT_ATOMS: atom_id res chain seq x y z
N MET A 1 -49.13 55.65 -52.93
CA MET A 1 -47.68 55.56 -52.66
C MET A 1 -47.54 55.25 -51.19
N THR A 2 -47.30 53.98 -50.87
CA THR A 2 -47.42 53.40 -49.52
C THR A 2 -46.04 53.34 -48.86
N SER A 3 -45.94 53.94 -47.68
CA SER A 3 -44.73 54.02 -46.86
C SER A 3 -44.35 52.65 -46.29
N THR A 4 -43.06 52.28 -46.41
CA THR A 4 -42.49 51.09 -45.78
C THR A 4 -41.68 51.50 -44.55
N THR A 5 -42.15 51.06 -43.39
CA THR A 5 -41.53 51.25 -42.07
C THR A 5 -40.34 50.32 -41.87
N ALA A 6 -39.20 50.85 -41.43
CA ALA A 6 -38.03 50.09 -41.01
C ALA A 6 -38.24 49.53 -39.58
N SER A 7 -38.00 48.23 -39.40
CA SER A 7 -37.96 47.57 -38.10
C SER A 7 -36.50 47.24 -37.76
N ILE A 8 -35.97 47.91 -36.74
CA ILE A 8 -34.65 47.65 -36.15
C ILE A 8 -34.91 46.82 -34.88
N ALA A 9 -34.49 45.56 -34.88
CA ALA A 9 -34.53 44.69 -33.71
C ALA A 9 -33.20 44.78 -32.91
N PRO A 10 -33.24 44.97 -31.58
CA PRO A 10 -32.04 45.09 -30.76
C PRO A 10 -31.50 43.73 -30.24
N HIS A 11 -30.17 43.65 -30.25
CA HIS A 11 -29.28 43.01 -29.27
C HIS A 11 -29.54 41.56 -28.81
N ARG A 12 -28.92 40.61 -29.51
CA ARG A 12 -28.58 39.27 -28.97
C ARG A 12 -27.25 39.32 -28.20
N THR A 13 -27.24 39.79 -26.95
CA THR A 13 -26.00 39.84 -26.15
C THR A 13 -26.18 39.50 -24.66
N ALA A 14 -27.24 38.79 -24.28
CA ALA A 14 -27.53 38.52 -22.86
C ALA A 14 -27.65 37.02 -22.47
N LEU A 15 -27.14 36.09 -23.28
CA LEU A 15 -27.31 34.64 -23.02
C LEU A 15 -26.03 33.85 -22.71
N ARG A 16 -24.85 34.50 -22.63
CA ARG A 16 -23.59 33.78 -22.39
C ARG A 16 -23.06 33.83 -20.95
N ARG A 17 -23.63 34.64 -20.06
CA ARG A 17 -23.08 34.81 -18.69
C ARG A 17 -23.72 33.92 -17.63
N THR A 18 -24.90 33.36 -17.87
CA THR A 18 -25.64 32.54 -16.89
C THR A 18 -25.27 31.06 -16.90
N ALA A 19 -24.60 30.56 -17.94
CA ALA A 19 -24.21 29.15 -18.04
C ALA A 19 -22.95 28.79 -17.21
N LEU A 20 -22.13 29.77 -16.84
CA LEU A 20 -20.86 29.53 -16.13
C LEU A 20 -21.02 29.35 -14.61
N VAL A 21 -22.10 29.88 -14.01
CA VAL A 21 -22.29 29.82 -12.54
C VAL A 21 -22.93 28.48 -12.10
N ALA A 22 -23.75 27.85 -12.95
CA ALA A 22 -24.39 26.57 -12.62
C ALA A 22 -23.43 25.36 -12.71
N GLY A 23 -22.37 25.43 -13.52
CA GLY A 23 -21.39 24.35 -13.66
C GLY A 23 -20.48 24.17 -12.44
N LEU A 24 -20.14 25.27 -11.74
CA LEU A 24 -19.25 25.24 -10.58
C LEU A 24 -19.89 24.62 -9.33
N GLY A 25 -21.19 24.84 -9.11
CA GLY A 25 -21.90 24.28 -7.96
C GLY A 25 -22.08 22.76 -8.03
N ALA A 26 -22.32 22.23 -9.23
CA ALA A 26 -22.49 20.79 -9.43
C ALA A 26 -21.18 20.00 -9.22
N LEU A 27 -20.03 20.58 -9.61
CA LEU A 27 -18.72 19.99 -9.39
C LEU A 27 -18.35 19.92 -7.91
N ALA A 28 -18.63 20.97 -7.14
CA ALA A 28 -18.36 21.00 -5.69
C ALA A 28 -19.18 19.96 -4.91
N ALA A 29 -20.46 19.79 -5.26
CA ALA A 29 -21.32 18.77 -4.64
C ALA A 29 -20.88 17.33 -5.00
N ALA A 30 -20.44 17.10 -6.25
CA ALA A 30 -19.93 15.80 -6.68
C ALA A 30 -18.63 15.41 -5.95
N SER A 31 -17.72 16.36 -5.72
CA SER A 31 -16.49 16.09 -4.95
C SER A 31 -16.77 15.71 -3.49
N LEU A 32 -17.77 16.33 -2.86
CA LEU A 32 -18.14 16.02 -1.47
C LEU A 32 -18.75 14.61 -1.31
N LEU A 33 -19.54 14.18 -2.29
CA LEU A 33 -20.13 12.83 -2.31
C LEU A 33 -19.07 11.74 -2.52
N LEU A 34 -18.05 12.00 -3.35
CA LEU A 34 -16.94 11.05 -3.57
C LEU A 34 -16.07 10.88 -2.31
N THR A 35 -15.75 11.97 -1.61
CA THR A 35 -14.99 11.90 -0.34
C THR A 35 -15.77 11.27 0.81
N GLY A 36 -17.11 11.37 0.79
CA GLY A 36 -17.95 10.82 1.86
C GLY A 36 -17.98 9.29 1.87
N CYS A 37 -18.03 8.65 0.70
CA CYS A 37 -18.12 7.20 0.61
C CYS A 37 -16.83 6.49 1.04
N THR A 38 -15.65 7.02 0.68
CA THR A 38 -14.37 6.42 1.05
C THR A 38 -14.10 6.53 2.56
N ALA A 39 -14.44 7.67 3.17
CA ALA A 39 -14.29 7.89 4.61
C ALA A 39 -15.15 6.93 5.46
N ILE A 40 -16.39 6.66 5.02
CA ILE A 40 -17.29 5.72 5.70
C ILE A 40 -16.73 4.29 5.63
N MET A 41 -16.25 3.86 4.46
CA MET A 41 -15.68 2.53 4.30
C MET A 41 -14.44 2.33 5.18
N ASN A 42 -13.53 3.29 5.22
CA ASN A 42 -12.34 3.23 6.07
C ASN A 42 -12.69 3.15 7.56
N THR A 43 -13.73 3.87 8.00
CA THR A 43 -14.24 3.78 9.38
C THR A 43 -14.79 2.40 9.73
N VAL A 44 -15.55 1.80 8.81
CA VAL A 44 -16.10 0.43 8.99
C VAL A 44 -14.97 -0.59 9.04
N HIS A 45 -13.97 -0.45 8.17
CA HIS A 45 -12.80 -1.34 8.10
C HIS A 45 -11.75 -1.05 9.18
N LYS A 46 -11.93 0.00 10.00
CA LYS A 46 -10.98 0.45 11.03
C LYS A 46 -9.57 0.65 10.46
N VAL A 47 -9.50 1.23 9.27
CA VAL A 47 -8.25 1.59 8.60
C VAL A 47 -8.21 3.09 8.34
N HIS A 48 -7.01 3.62 8.17
CA HIS A 48 -6.75 4.90 7.56
C HIS A 48 -5.94 4.70 6.27
N GLU A 49 -5.98 5.72 5.43
CA GLU A 49 -5.34 5.70 4.13
C GLU A 49 -4.71 7.05 3.86
N GLU A 50 -3.47 7.02 3.41
CA GLU A 50 -2.72 8.20 2.96
C GLU A 50 -2.18 7.99 1.55
N SER A 51 -2.07 9.10 0.82
CA SER A 51 -1.39 9.16 -0.46
C SER A 51 -0.54 10.41 -0.51
N PHE A 52 0.69 10.26 -0.99
CA PHE A 52 1.69 11.32 -1.07
C PHE A 52 2.36 11.30 -2.44
N ASP A 53 2.63 12.49 -2.97
CA ASP A 53 3.30 12.63 -4.27
C ASP A 53 4.74 12.11 -4.22
N ASP A 54 5.44 12.34 -3.10
CA ASP A 54 6.85 12.00 -2.91
C ASP A 54 7.21 11.72 -1.44
N HIS A 55 8.46 11.29 -1.24
CA HIS A 55 9.01 10.99 0.08
C HIS A 55 9.01 12.21 1.03
N ALA A 56 9.16 13.44 0.52
CA ALA A 56 9.19 14.63 1.36
C ALA A 56 7.79 15.00 1.88
N ALA A 57 6.75 14.78 1.07
CA ALA A 57 5.36 14.88 1.48
C ALA A 57 5.00 13.79 2.50
N ALA A 58 5.39 12.54 2.23
CA ALA A 58 5.20 11.41 3.14
C ALA A 58 5.81 11.70 4.53
N ALA A 59 7.07 12.15 4.59
CA ALA A 59 7.76 12.46 5.85
C ALA A 59 7.07 13.54 6.71
N LYS A 60 6.21 14.38 6.12
CA LYS A 60 5.47 15.44 6.84
C LYS A 60 4.05 15.04 7.18
N GLY A 61 3.42 14.22 6.34
CA GLY A 61 1.99 13.92 6.41
C GLY A 61 1.67 12.51 6.91
N TRP A 62 2.68 11.67 7.19
CA TRP A 62 2.48 10.32 7.72
C TRP A 62 1.71 10.34 9.05
N VAL A 63 0.83 9.37 9.23
CA VAL A 63 -0.05 9.25 10.41
C VAL A 63 0.29 7.96 11.17
N GLY A 64 0.05 7.95 12.49
CA GLY A 64 0.05 6.73 13.30
C GLY A 64 1.41 6.29 13.83
N VAL A 65 2.39 6.22 12.95
CA VAL A 65 3.79 5.85 13.23
C VAL A 65 4.76 6.75 12.45
N GLN A 66 6.07 6.54 12.63
CA GLN A 66 7.07 7.18 11.77
C GLN A 66 7.03 6.58 10.37
N THR A 67 7.31 7.40 9.34
CA THR A 67 7.48 6.93 7.96
C THR A 67 8.57 5.87 7.90
N PRO A 68 8.32 4.68 7.34
CA PRO A 68 9.33 3.62 7.29
C PRO A 68 10.55 4.00 6.46
N GLU A 69 11.75 3.82 7.03
CA GLU A 69 13.03 4.16 6.36
C GLU A 69 13.33 3.32 5.11
N TRP A 70 12.61 2.22 4.88
CA TRP A 70 12.80 1.39 3.70
C TRP A 70 12.24 2.04 2.42
N ILE A 71 11.30 2.98 2.56
CA ILE A 71 10.71 3.67 1.42
C ILE A 71 11.85 4.41 0.68
N PRO A 72 12.09 4.14 -0.61
CA PRO A 72 13.20 4.75 -1.32
C PRO A 72 13.15 6.28 -1.28
N ALA A 73 14.30 6.93 -1.07
CA ALA A 73 14.38 8.40 -0.99
C ALA A 73 13.91 9.12 -2.27
N LYS A 74 13.93 8.42 -3.41
CA LYS A 74 13.48 8.92 -4.72
C LYS A 74 12.10 8.37 -5.13
N ALA A 75 11.38 7.75 -4.19
CA ALA A 75 10.05 7.22 -4.47
C ALA A 75 9.04 8.35 -4.69
N THR A 76 8.12 8.07 -5.60
CA THR A 76 6.92 8.86 -5.90
C THR A 76 5.68 7.99 -5.71
N GLU A 77 4.50 8.60 -5.76
CA GLU A 77 3.22 7.88 -5.69
C GLU A 77 3.17 6.95 -4.47
N ILE A 78 3.44 7.51 -3.29
CA ILE A 78 3.53 6.74 -2.06
C ILE A 78 2.14 6.59 -1.45
N GLY A 79 1.67 5.36 -1.30
CA GLY A 79 0.40 5.04 -0.64
C GLY A 79 0.63 4.30 0.67
N ASN A 80 -0.23 4.54 1.66
CA ASN A 80 -0.29 3.76 2.89
C ASN A 80 -1.73 3.40 3.21
N VAL A 81 -1.97 2.15 3.58
CA VAL A 81 -3.22 1.69 4.19
C VAL A 81 -2.84 0.93 5.44
N ALA A 82 -3.28 1.41 6.58
CA ALA A 82 -2.99 0.79 7.86
C ALA A 82 -4.21 0.72 8.75
N THR A 83 -4.25 -0.25 9.66
CA THR A 83 -5.29 -0.31 10.69
C THR A 83 -5.12 0.86 11.65
N ASN A 84 -6.22 1.37 12.23
CA ASN A 84 -6.19 2.52 13.14
C ASN A 84 -5.36 2.30 14.43
N ASP A 85 -5.02 1.04 14.74
CA ASP A 85 -4.14 0.66 15.83
C ASP A 85 -2.69 0.42 15.38
N GLU A 86 -2.39 0.60 14.09
CA GLU A 86 -1.09 0.43 13.44
C GLU A 86 -0.53 -1.00 13.51
N THR A 87 -1.38 -1.99 13.77
CA THR A 87 -0.98 -3.40 13.87
C THR A 87 -0.80 -4.05 12.50
N ASN A 88 -1.37 -3.49 11.44
CA ASN A 88 -1.17 -3.95 10.08
C ASN A 88 -1.05 -2.77 9.13
N ALA A 89 -0.17 -2.87 8.13
CA ALA A 89 0.01 -1.85 7.11
C ALA A 89 0.35 -2.48 5.76
N VAL A 90 -0.10 -1.85 4.67
CA VAL A 90 0.35 -2.10 3.30
C VAL A 90 0.73 -0.75 2.69
N ILE A 91 1.93 -0.68 2.14
CA ILE A 91 2.53 0.55 1.63
C ILE A 91 2.95 0.31 0.18
N THR A 92 2.71 1.29 -0.68
CA THR A 92 3.24 1.32 -2.04
C THR A 92 4.16 2.51 -2.24
N ALA A 93 5.18 2.33 -3.08
CA ALA A 93 6.13 3.37 -3.43
C ALA A 93 6.73 3.10 -4.82
N THR A 94 6.59 4.03 -5.76
CA THR A 94 7.09 3.86 -7.13
C THR A 94 8.47 4.47 -7.30
N GLY A 95 9.39 3.72 -7.91
CA GLY A 95 10.73 4.20 -8.22
C GLY A 95 11.71 4.18 -7.03
N GLY A 96 12.96 4.53 -7.32
CA GLY A 96 14.07 4.40 -6.39
C GLY A 96 14.49 2.95 -6.10
N ASP A 97 15.60 2.82 -5.39
CA ASP A 97 16.16 1.56 -4.96
C ASP A 97 15.96 1.38 -3.45
N LEU A 98 15.74 0.13 -3.02
CA LEU A 98 15.67 -0.19 -1.60
C LEU A 98 17.02 0.10 -0.93
N PRO A 99 17.03 0.41 0.37
CA PRO A 99 18.28 0.52 1.12
C PRO A 99 19.07 -0.79 1.16
N ASP A 100 20.40 -0.70 1.18
CA ASP A 100 21.32 -1.85 1.19
C ASP A 100 21.19 -2.77 2.43
N TRP A 101 20.49 -2.32 3.47
CA TRP A 101 20.23 -3.12 4.68
C TRP A 101 18.98 -3.99 4.58
N CYS A 102 18.18 -3.85 3.52
CA CYS A 102 17.14 -4.82 3.18
C CYS A 102 17.80 -6.13 2.71
N VAL A 103 17.28 -7.26 3.21
CA VAL A 103 17.84 -8.57 2.89
C VAL A 103 16.77 -9.54 2.39
N GLU A 104 17.07 -10.28 1.34
CA GLU A 104 16.15 -11.27 0.81
C GLU A 104 15.99 -12.46 1.77
N MET A 105 14.77 -12.76 2.20
CA MET A 105 14.45 -13.89 3.08
C MET A 105 13.15 -14.60 2.67
N PRO A 106 12.91 -15.84 3.16
CA PRO A 106 11.61 -16.47 2.99
C PRO A 106 10.48 -15.62 3.59
N ARG A 107 9.40 -15.45 2.83
CA ARG A 107 8.20 -14.72 3.25
C ARG A 107 7.58 -15.36 4.49
N GLN A 108 7.17 -14.53 5.45
CA GLN A 108 6.58 -14.95 6.72
C GLN A 108 5.12 -14.54 6.88
N GLY A 109 4.66 -13.53 6.12
CA GLY A 109 3.33 -12.97 6.24
C GLY A 109 2.64 -12.79 4.89
N LEU A 110 1.42 -12.24 4.97
CA LEU A 110 0.64 -11.80 3.82
C LEU A 110 0.20 -10.36 4.06
N PRO A 111 0.08 -9.54 3.00
CA PRO A 111 -0.58 -8.25 3.14
C PRO A 111 -2.02 -8.47 3.62
N PHE A 112 -2.47 -7.68 4.60
CA PHE A 112 -3.82 -7.79 5.14
C PHE A 112 -4.88 -7.18 4.19
N ASP A 113 -4.43 -6.34 3.26
CA ASP A 113 -5.26 -5.59 2.32
C ASP A 113 -4.66 -5.68 0.90
N THR A 114 -5.51 -5.75 -0.11
CA THR A 114 -5.12 -5.92 -1.53
C THR A 114 -5.56 -4.75 -2.41
N ARG A 115 -5.97 -3.61 -1.83
CA ARG A 115 -6.50 -2.46 -2.61
C ARG A 115 -5.48 -1.80 -3.52
N PHE A 116 -4.20 -1.97 -3.24
CA PHE A 116 -3.11 -1.54 -4.12
C PHE A 116 -2.80 -2.53 -5.25
N GLY A 117 -3.68 -3.53 -5.45
CA GLY A 117 -3.56 -4.55 -6.47
C GLY A 117 -3.31 -5.94 -5.88
N GLU A 118 -3.46 -6.95 -6.73
CA GLU A 118 -2.99 -8.29 -6.40
C GLU A 118 -1.47 -8.28 -6.37
N VAL A 119 -0.92 -8.45 -5.16
CA VAL A 119 0.51 -8.61 -4.96
C VAL A 119 0.88 -10.00 -5.45
N GLY A 120 1.79 -10.12 -6.41
CA GLY A 120 2.48 -11.37 -6.67
C GLY A 120 3.20 -11.75 -5.39
N LEU A 121 2.82 -12.85 -4.76
CA LEU A 121 3.34 -13.29 -3.45
C LEU A 121 4.46 -14.32 -3.64
N PRO A 122 5.71 -13.90 -3.93
CA PRO A 122 6.83 -14.82 -4.05
C PRO A 122 7.09 -15.55 -2.73
N GLU A 123 7.83 -16.66 -2.83
CA GLU A 123 8.32 -17.38 -1.65
C GLU A 123 9.38 -16.58 -0.90
N ARG A 124 10.08 -15.67 -1.58
CA ARG A 124 11.16 -14.84 -1.04
C ARG A 124 10.86 -13.36 -1.26
N VAL A 125 11.14 -12.56 -0.24
CA VAL A 125 10.81 -11.13 -0.16
C VAL A 125 12.00 -10.38 0.42
N GLU A 126 12.09 -9.08 0.15
CA GLU A 126 13.06 -8.20 0.80
C GLU A 126 12.57 -7.88 2.21
N ARG A 127 13.40 -8.18 3.21
CA ARG A 127 13.11 -7.90 4.61
C ARG A 127 13.79 -6.61 5.01
N CYS A 128 12.98 -5.57 5.05
CA CYS A 128 13.38 -4.24 5.44
C CYS A 128 12.87 -3.96 6.86
N GLY A 129 13.58 -4.53 7.84
CA GLY A 129 13.21 -4.46 9.25
C GLY A 129 11.94 -5.27 9.51
N ASP A 130 10.90 -4.60 10.00
CA ASP A 130 9.62 -5.24 10.30
C ASP A 130 8.77 -5.50 9.05
N TYR A 131 9.09 -4.84 7.93
CA TYR A 131 8.35 -4.97 6.67
C TYR A 131 8.88 -6.10 5.79
N GLU A 132 7.97 -6.72 5.06
CA GLU A 132 8.26 -7.58 3.93
C GLU A 132 7.93 -6.80 2.65
N VAL A 133 8.86 -6.74 1.71
CA VAL A 133 8.77 -5.86 0.55
C VAL A 133 9.03 -6.65 -0.74
N VAL A 134 8.25 -6.37 -1.77
CA VAL A 134 8.42 -6.92 -3.12
C VAL A 134 8.37 -5.83 -4.15
N LYS A 135 8.98 -6.07 -5.32
CA LYS A 135 8.83 -5.20 -6.48
C LYS A 135 7.86 -5.82 -7.47
N GLN A 136 6.87 -5.05 -7.91
CA GLN A 136 5.96 -5.42 -8.97
C GLN A 136 5.78 -4.23 -9.92
N ASP A 137 6.05 -4.44 -11.20
CA ASP A 137 5.87 -3.42 -12.26
C ASP A 137 6.53 -2.05 -11.97
N GLY A 138 7.66 -2.05 -11.26
CA GLY A 138 8.38 -0.82 -10.90
C GLY A 138 7.92 -0.15 -9.60
N THR A 139 6.90 -0.69 -8.96
CA THR A 139 6.38 -0.27 -7.65
C THR A 139 6.83 -1.23 -6.56
N TRP A 140 7.36 -0.69 -5.48
CA TRP A 140 7.61 -1.42 -4.25
C TRP A 140 6.30 -1.56 -3.47
N ILE A 141 6.01 -2.77 -3.02
CA ILE A 141 4.85 -3.09 -2.19
C ILE A 141 5.38 -3.71 -0.91
N GLY A 142 5.21 -3.00 0.21
CA GLY A 142 5.64 -3.44 1.53
C GLY A 142 4.46 -3.71 2.44
N TRP A 143 4.51 -4.77 3.26
CA TRP A 143 3.51 -5.01 4.29
C TRP A 143 4.12 -5.27 5.67
N TYR A 144 3.37 -4.87 6.68
CA TYR A 144 3.61 -5.16 8.09
C TYR A 144 2.38 -5.88 8.67
N SER A 145 2.66 -6.89 9.50
CA SER A 145 1.67 -7.56 10.32
C SER A 145 2.24 -7.80 11.71
N ALA A 146 1.56 -7.27 12.73
CA ALA A 146 1.93 -7.43 14.12
C ALA A 146 1.98 -8.92 14.50
N ARG A 147 3.05 -9.32 15.19
CA ARG A 147 3.21 -10.69 15.72
C ARG A 147 2.70 -10.85 17.15
N SER A 148 2.33 -9.75 17.79
CA SER A 148 1.74 -9.71 19.12
C SER A 148 0.73 -8.56 19.19
N GLU A 149 -0.24 -8.67 20.09
CA GLU A 149 -1.28 -7.65 20.25
C GLU A 149 -0.69 -6.26 20.51
N GLY A 150 -1.15 -5.26 19.77
CA GLY A 150 -0.73 -3.87 19.90
C GLY A 150 0.71 -3.56 19.45
N ALA A 151 1.44 -4.53 18.90
CA ALA A 151 2.76 -4.25 18.32
C ALA A 151 2.62 -3.37 17.08
N LYS A 152 3.53 -2.39 16.98
CA LYS A 152 3.65 -1.45 15.87
C LYS A 152 4.99 -1.65 15.17
N PRO A 153 5.12 -1.29 13.89
CA PRO A 153 6.39 -1.39 13.19
C PRO A 153 7.44 -0.47 13.83
N SER A 154 8.68 -0.93 13.81
CA SER A 154 9.82 -0.14 14.25
C SER A 154 10.11 0.98 13.25
N PRO A 155 10.68 2.12 13.69
CA PRO A 155 10.79 3.31 12.86
C PRO A 155 11.82 3.20 11.72
N GLY A 156 12.72 2.22 11.75
CA GLY A 156 13.88 2.19 10.86
C GLY A 156 14.56 0.83 10.68
N ALA A 157 15.82 0.86 10.27
CA ALA A 157 16.66 -0.32 10.11
C ALA A 157 16.86 -1.06 11.44
N VAL A 158 15.96 -2.00 11.74
CA VAL A 158 16.14 -2.93 12.86
C VAL A 158 16.92 -4.14 12.34
N PRO A 159 17.97 -4.59 13.05
CA PRO A 159 18.61 -5.84 12.72
C PRO A 159 17.54 -6.92 12.66
N VAL A 160 17.41 -7.55 11.50
CA VAL A 160 16.51 -8.68 11.34
C VAL A 160 17.11 -9.81 12.17
N SER A 161 16.59 -10.01 13.38
CA SER A 161 17.01 -11.14 14.20
C SER A 161 16.75 -12.41 13.40
N PRO A 162 17.78 -13.21 13.07
CA PRO A 162 17.53 -14.52 12.49
C PRO A 162 16.68 -15.26 13.51
N MET A 163 15.50 -15.74 13.11
CA MET A 163 14.72 -16.61 13.97
C MET A 163 15.60 -17.81 14.31
N THR A 164 16.12 -17.81 15.53
CA THR A 164 16.83 -18.95 16.11
C THR A 164 15.75 -19.98 16.43
N GLY A 165 15.32 -20.72 15.41
CA GLY A 165 14.14 -21.57 15.50
C GLY A 165 13.68 -22.17 14.18
N ALA A 166 14.59 -22.46 13.25
CA ALA A 166 14.31 -23.57 12.34
C ALA A 166 14.42 -24.85 13.17
N PRO A 167 13.40 -25.72 13.23
CA PRO A 167 13.61 -27.05 13.78
C PRO A 167 14.64 -27.72 12.88
N GLU A 168 15.85 -27.93 13.38
CA GLU A 168 16.77 -28.90 12.83
C GLU A 168 16.10 -30.26 12.97
N GLY A 169 15.29 -30.62 11.97
CA GLY A 169 14.78 -31.95 11.77
C GLY A 169 15.96 -32.84 11.42
N THR A 170 16.73 -33.24 12.43
CA THR A 170 17.62 -34.39 12.35
C THR A 170 16.73 -35.62 12.17
N PHE A 171 16.33 -35.90 10.93
CA PHE A 171 15.78 -37.20 10.56
C PHE A 171 16.96 -38.18 10.51
N THR A 172 17.38 -38.67 11.67
CA THR A 172 18.30 -39.80 11.76
C THR A 172 17.57 -41.01 11.22
N GLY A 173 17.79 -41.29 9.93
CA GLY A 173 17.45 -42.57 9.33
C GLY A 173 18.26 -43.67 10.00
N ALA A 174 17.70 -44.26 11.06
CA ALA A 174 18.17 -45.54 11.58
C ALA A 174 17.75 -46.64 10.60
N SER A 175 18.56 -46.84 9.55
CA SER A 175 18.58 -48.09 8.80
C SER A 175 19.23 -49.13 9.69
N THR A 176 18.43 -49.86 10.46
CA THR A 176 18.90 -51.07 11.15
C THR A 176 18.98 -52.17 10.11
N GLY A 177 20.19 -52.39 9.60
CA GLY A 177 20.51 -53.61 8.85
C GLY A 177 20.36 -54.81 9.77
N ALA A 178 19.33 -55.63 9.53
CA ALA A 178 19.26 -56.96 10.07
C ALA A 178 20.06 -57.90 9.17
N THR A 179 21.24 -58.26 9.64
CA THR A 179 22.06 -59.35 9.12
C THR A 179 21.47 -60.66 9.65
N GLU A 180 20.69 -61.39 8.84
CA GLU A 180 20.41 -62.80 9.09
C GLU A 180 21.49 -63.63 8.39
N THR A 181 22.38 -64.21 9.18
CA THR A 181 23.35 -65.23 8.78
C THR A 181 23.05 -66.49 9.58
N GLY A 182 22.99 -67.62 8.88
CA GLY A 182 22.92 -68.97 9.44
C GLY A 182 21.53 -69.61 9.28
N ASP A 183 21.39 -70.90 9.03
CA ASP A 183 22.33 -72.02 8.96
C ASP A 183 21.52 -73.27 8.58
N ASP A 184 22.17 -74.23 7.93
CA ASP A 184 21.85 -75.68 7.85
C ASP A 184 20.40 -76.19 7.64
N ARG A 185 20.13 -76.78 6.46
CA ARG A 185 20.12 -78.25 6.26
C ARG A 185 19.87 -78.66 4.79
#